data_AF-A0A1Q7EK56-F1
#
_entry.id   AF-A0A1Q7EK56-F1
#
_cell.length_a   1.000
_cell.length_b   1.000
_cell.length_c   1.000
_cell.angle_alpha   90.00
_cell.angle_beta   90.00
_cell.angle_gamma   90.00
#
_symmetry.space_group_name_H-M   'P 1'
#
loop_
_entity.id
_entity.type
_entity.pdbx_description
1 polymer ?
#
loop_
_entity_poly.entity_id
_entity_poly.type
_entity_poly.pdbx_seq_one_letter_code
_entity_poly.pdbx_strand_id
1 'polypeptide(L)'
;MRSAREALSAKLYASSPVGPADLAPLTEQIARLQGQLTQQRLQVALEIRGVLTPEQLAKAAQTRQRLIELRSEMRGLLPGSR
;
A
#
# COMPACT_ATOMS: atom_id res chain seq x y z
N MET A 1 7.91 -9.30 2.46
CA MET A 1 8.07 -8.06 1.65
C MET A 1 9.23 -7.20 2.15
N ARG A 2 9.35 -6.96 3.47
CA ARG A 2 10.50 -6.26 4.09
C ARG A 2 11.85 -6.84 3.64
N SER A 3 12.08 -8.14 3.84
CA SER A 3 13.30 -8.82 3.42
C SER A 3 13.61 -8.69 1.91
N ALA A 4 12.61 -8.79 1.03
CA ALA A 4 12.82 -8.59 -0.41
C ALA A 4 13.24 -7.14 -0.76
N ARG A 5 12.72 -6.15 -0.03
CA ARG A 5 13.14 -4.74 -0.18
C ARG A 5 14.55 -4.51 0.37
N GLU A 6 14.90 -5.14 1.49
CA GLU A 6 16.25 -5.09 2.06
C GLU A 6 17.27 -5.73 1.10
N ALA A 7 16.94 -6.88 0.51
CA ALA A 7 17.77 -7.52 -0.50
C ALA A 7 17.93 -6.67 -1.78
N LEU A 8 16.85 -6.00 -2.21
CA LEU A 8 16.88 -5.08 -3.35
C LEU A 8 17.81 -3.90 -3.05
N SER A 9 17.67 -3.30 -1.87
CA SER A 9 18.56 -2.24 -1.39
C SER A 9 20.02 -2.70 -1.37
N ALA A 10 20.29 -3.85 -0.75
CA ALA A 10 21.65 -4.39 -0.66
C ALA A 10 22.30 -4.62 -2.03
N LYS A 11 21.53 -5.11 -3.02
CA LYS A 11 22.03 -5.26 -4.39
C LYS A 11 22.40 -3.91 -5.01
N LEU A 12 21.57 -2.89 -4.87
CA LEU A 12 21.82 -1.56 -5.45
C LEU A 12 23.08 -0.88 -4.91
N TYR A 13 23.50 -1.22 -3.69
CA TYR A 13 24.73 -0.72 -3.07
C TYR A 13 25.92 -1.68 -3.17
N ALA A 14 25.79 -2.79 -3.91
CA ALA A 14 26.90 -3.72 -4.13
C ALA A 14 27.96 -3.13 -5.06
N SER A 15 29.22 -3.51 -4.85
CA SER A 15 30.35 -3.06 -5.68
C SER A 15 30.40 -3.71 -7.06
N SER A 16 29.65 -4.79 -7.27
CA SER A 16 29.52 -5.46 -8.57
C SER A 16 28.55 -4.71 -9.48
N PRO A 17 28.76 -4.71 -10.81
CA PRO A 17 27.77 -4.17 -11.75
C PRO A 17 26.40 -4.83 -11.53
N VAL A 18 25.35 -4.03 -11.48
CA VAL A 18 23.96 -4.48 -11.31
C VAL A 18 23.16 -4.10 -12.54
N GLY A 19 22.61 -5.11 -13.22
CA GLY A 19 21.73 -4.93 -14.36
C GLY A 19 20.25 -5.13 -14.01
N PRO A 20 19.33 -4.78 -14.93
CA PRO A 20 17.89 -5.01 -14.74
C PRO A 20 17.53 -6.47 -14.46
N ALA A 21 18.22 -7.42 -15.09
CA ALA A 21 18.01 -8.86 -14.89
C ALA A 21 18.33 -9.31 -13.45
N ASP A 22 19.26 -8.64 -12.76
CA ASP A 22 19.64 -8.97 -11.38
C ASP A 22 18.61 -8.50 -10.35
N LEU A 23 17.78 -7.52 -10.72
CA LEU A 23 16.76 -6.90 -9.89
C LEU A 23 15.37 -7.45 -10.16
N ALA A 24 15.10 -7.94 -11.38
CA ALA A 24 13.80 -8.45 -11.81
C ALA A 24 13.19 -9.48 -10.84
N PRO A 25 13.93 -10.48 -10.30
CA PRO A 25 13.34 -11.46 -9.38
C PRO A 25 12.83 -10.81 -8.07
N LEU A 26 13.55 -9.80 -7.57
CA LEU A 26 13.19 -9.11 -6.33
C LEU A 26 12.00 -8.17 -6.54
N THR A 27 11.95 -7.46 -7.66
CA THR A 27 10.82 -6.59 -8.00
C THR A 27 9.54 -7.41 -8.25
N GLU A 28 9.64 -8.54 -8.96
CA GLU A 28 8.55 -9.49 -9.14
C GLU A 28 8.06 -10.08 -7.80
N GLN A 29 8.99 -10.47 -6.91
CA GLN A 29 8.62 -10.97 -5.59
C GLN A 29 7.89 -9.91 -4.76
N ILE A 30 8.33 -8.65 -4.80
CA ILE A 30 7.66 -7.54 -4.12
C ILE A 30 6.25 -7.33 -4.69
N ALA A 31 6.12 -7.29 -6.02
CA ALA A 31 4.83 -7.12 -6.69
C ALA A 31 3.84 -8.24 -6.34
N ARG A 32 4.29 -9.50 -6.37
CA ARG A 32 3.49 -10.66 -5.97
C ARG A 32 3.01 -10.56 -4.52
N LEU A 33 3.90 -10.23 -3.60
CA LEU A 33 3.56 -10.07 -2.18
C LEU A 33 2.60 -8.89 -1.95
N GLN A 34 2.71 -7.81 -2.72
CA GLN A 34 1.76 -6.69 -2.67
C GLN A 34 0.38 -7.10 -3.19
N GLY A 35 0.33 -7.90 -4.26
CA GLY A 35 -0.91 -8.48 -4.79
C GLY A 35 -1.61 -9.37 -3.76
N GLN A 36 -0.88 -10.31 -3.16
CA GLN A 36 -1.41 -11.20 -2.12
C GLN A 36 -1.95 -10.44 -0.91
N LEU A 37 -1.20 -9.44 -0.42
CA LEU A 37 -1.65 -8.60 0.69
C LEU A 37 -2.90 -7.80 0.35
N THR A 38 -3.00 -7.30 -0.88
CA THR A 38 -4.19 -6.58 -1.37
C THR A 38 -5.41 -7.50 -1.38
N GLN A 39 -5.27 -8.73 -1.87
CA GLN A 39 -6.34 -9.72 -1.88
C GLN A 39 -6.81 -10.08 -0.47
N GLN A 40 -5.88 -10.34 0.46
CA GLN A 40 -6.20 -10.62 1.86
C GLN A 40 -6.94 -9.45 2.52
N ARG A 41 -6.50 -8.22 2.27
CA ARG A 41 -7.18 -7.01 2.78
C ARG A 41 -8.59 -6.86 2.22
N LEU A 42 -8.79 -7.16 0.95
CA LEU A 42 -10.11 -7.12 0.33
C LEU A 42 -11.05 -8.16 0.95
N GLN A 43 -10.57 -9.39 1.13
CA GLN A 43 -11.31 -10.47 1.79
C GLN A 43 -11.81 -10.02 3.16
N VAL A 44 -10.91 -9.52 4.01
CA VAL A 44 -11.24 -9.04 5.35
C VAL A 44 -12.22 -7.85 5.29
N ALA A 45 -12.03 -6.92 4.36
CA ALA A 45 -12.94 -5.78 4.20
C ALA A 45 -14.37 -6.22 3.84
N LEU A 46 -14.51 -7.27 3.02
CA LEU A 46 -15.81 -7.85 2.67
C LEU A 46 -16.45 -8.57 3.87
N GLU A 47 -15.67 -9.33 4.64
CA GLU A 47 -16.14 -9.97 5.88
C GLU A 47 -16.63 -8.93 6.90
N ILE A 48 -15.85 -7.86 7.13
CA ILE A 48 -16.25 -6.75 8.00
C ILE A 48 -17.54 -6.13 7.48
N ARG A 49 -17.65 -5.83 6.18
CA ARG A 49 -18.86 -5.26 5.60
C ARG A 49 -20.08 -6.16 5.82
N GLY A 50 -19.89 -7.48 5.77
CA GLY A 50 -20.95 -8.48 5.95
C GLY A 50 -21.57 -8.50 7.35
N VAL A 51 -20.88 -8.02 8.38
CA VAL A 51 -21.39 -7.98 9.77
C VAL A 51 -21.92 -6.61 10.20
N LEU A 52 -21.86 -5.60 9.33
CA LEU A 52 -22.33 -4.25 9.65
C LEU A 52 -23.79 -4.04 9.25
N THR A 53 -24.52 -3.28 10.06
CA THR A 53 -25.87 -2.81 9.69
C THR A 53 -25.81 -1.69 8.65
N PRO A 54 -26.92 -1.39 7.94
CA PRO A 54 -26.98 -0.27 7.00
C PRO A 54 -26.57 1.07 7.62
N GLU A 55 -26.97 1.33 8.87
CA GLU A 55 -26.65 2.57 9.59
C GLU A 55 -25.14 2.65 9.92
N GLN A 56 -24.55 1.52 10.29
CA GLN A 56 -23.10 1.42 10.54
C GLN A 56 -22.29 1.63 9.25
N LEU A 57 -22.76 1.10 8.12
CA LEU A 57 -22.16 1.35 6.81
C LEU A 57 -22.25 2.82 6.41
N ALA A 58 -23.40 3.45 6.60
CA ALA A 58 -23.59 4.87 6.32
C ALA A 58 -22.62 5.74 7.17
N LYS A 59 -22.48 5.42 8.46
CA LYS A 59 -21.53 6.10 9.35
C LYS A 59 -20.08 5.90 8.89
N ALA A 60 -19.69 4.67 8.53
CA ALA A 60 -18.35 4.38 8.02
C ALA A 60 -18.03 5.15 6.73
N ALA A 61 -18.99 5.26 5.80
CA ALA A 61 -18.86 6.04 4.58
C ALA A 61 -18.65 7.54 4.88
N GLN A 62 -19.43 8.09 5.81
CA GLN A 62 -19.29 9.49 6.25
C GLN A 62 -17.91 9.73 6.88
N THR A 63 -17.45 8.85 7.77
CA THR A 63 -16.10 8.95 8.38
C THR A 63 -15.01 8.91 7.32
N ARG A 64 -15.10 8.00 6.35
CA ARG A 64 -14.14 7.91 5.23
C ARG A 64 -14.07 9.20 4.44
N GLN A 65 -15.22 9.81 4.14
CA GLN A 65 -15.28 11.06 3.39
C GLN A 65 -14.55 12.20 4.12
N ARG A 66 -14.80 12.36 5.42
CA ARG A 66 -14.10 13.36 6.26
C ARG A 66 -12.58 13.13 6.30
N LEU A 67 -12.14 11.88 6.37
CA LEU A 67 -10.71 11.55 6.34
C LEU A 67 -10.05 11.92 5.00
N ILE A 68 -10.77 11.76 3.88
CA ILE A 68 -10.28 12.15 2.55
C ILE A 68 -10.14 13.67 2.46
N GLU A 69 -11.15 14.40 2.92
CA GLU A 69 -11.16 15.87 2.97
C GLU A 69 -10.01 16.41 3.82
N LEU A 70 -9.88 15.93 5.07
CA LEU A 70 -8.78 16.31 5.96
C LEU A 70 -7.41 16.06 5.33
N ARG A 71 -7.23 14.91 4.66
CA ARG A 71 -5.97 14.60 3.98
C ARG A 71 -5.70 15.53 2.81
N SER A 72 -6.74 16.00 2.13
CA SER A 72 -6.64 16.97 1.05
C SER A 72 -6.23 18.34 1.59
N GLU A 73 -6.86 18.79 2.68
CA GLU A 73 -6.52 20.03 3.37
C GLU A 73 -5.06 20.01 3.84
N MET A 74 -4.63 18.93 4.50
CA MET A 74 -3.25 18.78 4.94
C MET A 74 -2.23 18.88 3.80
N ARG A 75 -2.52 18.30 2.62
CA ARG A 75 -1.65 18.46 1.43
C ARG A 75 -1.62 19.90 0.91
N GLY A 76 -2.72 20.64 1.04
CA GLY A 76 -2.78 22.05 0.65
C GLY A 76 -1.99 22.97 1.59
N LEU A 77 -1.86 22.61 2.86
CA LEU A 77 -1.15 23.39 3.88
C LEU A 77 0.37 23.11 3.92
N LEU A 78 0.82 21.96 3.40
CA LEU A 78 2.24 21.60 3.36
C LEU A 78 2.87 22.04 2.03
N PRO A 79 3.74 23.08 2.00
CA PRO A 79 4.42 23.49 0.79
C PRO A 79 5.44 22.41 0.39
N GLY A 80 5.21 21.71 -0.74
CA GLY A 80 6.18 20.77 -1.30
C GLY A 80 5.67 19.42 -1.81
N SER A 81 4.35 19.22 -1.98
CA SER A 81 3.81 18.01 -2.63
C SER A 81 3.21 18.30 -4.01
N ARG A 82 4.04 18.81 -4.93
CA ARG A 82 3.79 18.73 -6.38
C ARG A 82 4.93 17.94 -7.01
#